data_AF-A0A2V7EJP5-F1
#
_entry.id   AF-A0A2V7EJP5-F1
#
_cell.length_a   1.000
_cell.length_b   1.000
_cell.length_c   1.000
_cell.angle_alpha   90.00
_cell.angle_beta   90.00
_cell.angle_gamma   90.00
#
_symmetry.space_group_name_H-M   'P 1'
#
loop_
_entity.id
_entity.type
_entity.pdbx_description
1 polymer ?
#
loop_
_entity_poly.entity_id
_entity_poly.type
_entity_poly.pdbx_seq_one_letter_code
_entity_poly.pdbx_strand_id
1 'polypeptide(L)' 'MKNGRRIQLANWSGKVTSGDWHELRAEFQRDHVAVCWDGTKRIDAHDRSFTSRGRVGVWTKADSYRLFHDLTANPRGA' A
#
# COMPACT_ATOMS: atom_id res chain seq x y z
N MET A 1 -4.80 7.30 -8.96
CA MET A 1 -5.84 7.93 -9.81
C MET A 1 -5.24 8.21 -11.17
N LYS A 2 -5.93 7.88 -12.27
CA LYS A 2 -5.53 8.31 -13.62
C LYS A 2 -6.60 9.28 -14.09
N ASN A 3 -6.22 10.53 -14.37
CA ASN A 3 -7.16 11.60 -14.78
C ASN A 3 -8.34 11.77 -13.80
N GLY A 4 -8.07 11.78 -12.48
CA GLY A 4 -9.12 11.88 -11.46
C GLY A 4 -9.98 10.61 -11.28
N ARG A 5 -9.76 9.55 -12.07
CA ARG A 5 -10.47 8.28 -11.93
C ARG A 5 -9.71 7.32 -11.02
N ARG A 6 -10.40 6.73 -10.03
CA ARG A 6 -9.88 5.62 -9.24
C ARG A 6 -9.83 4.36 -10.11
N ILE A 7 -8.67 3.73 -10.19
CA ILE A 7 -8.46 2.45 -10.86
C ILE A 7 -7.88 1.52 -9.81
N GLN A 8 -8.46 0.33 -9.68
CA GLN A 8 -7.94 -0.71 -8.80
C GLN A 8 -6.83 -1.46 -9.53
N LEU A 9 -5.66 -1.54 -8.91
CA LEU A 9 -4.53 -2.32 -9.43
C LEU A 9 -4.68 -3.81 -9.07
N ALA A 10 -4.92 -4.07 -7.79
CA ALA A 10 -5.11 -5.41 -7.24
C ALA A 10 -5.96 -5.32 -5.97
N ASN A 11 -6.44 -6.47 -5.48
CA ASN A 11 -7.19 -6.58 -4.25
C ASN A 11 -6.78 -7.84 -3.49
N TRP A 12 -6.87 -7.76 -2.17
CA TRP A 12 -6.80 -8.91 -1.28
C TRP A 12 -7.93 -8.81 -0.26
N SER A 13 -8.51 -9.95 0.10
CA SER A 13 -9.53 -10.05 1.14
C SER A 13 -9.03 -10.99 2.23
N GLY A 14 -9.12 -10.53 3.47
CA GLY A 14 -8.77 -11.29 4.65
C GLY A 14 -9.39 -10.67 5.88
N LYS A 15 -9.25 -11.36 7.01
CA LYS A 15 -9.74 -10.88 8.29
C LYS A 15 -8.84 -9.75 8.78
N VAL A 16 -9.45 -8.61 9.11
CA VAL A 16 -8.82 -7.51 9.84
C VAL A 16 -9.46 -7.49 11.21
N THR A 17 -8.69 -7.75 12.27
CA THR A 17 -9.23 -7.81 13.62
C THR A 17 -9.29 -6.41 14.24
N SER A 18 -10.32 -6.17 15.04
CA SER A 18 -10.49 -4.90 15.75
C SER A 18 -9.69 -4.91 17.05
N GLY A 19 -8.96 -3.83 17.33
CA GLY A 19 -8.13 -3.72 18.53
C GLY A 19 -6.73 -4.32 18.41
N ASP A 20 -6.45 -5.04 17.32
CA ASP A 20 -5.12 -5.60 17.05
C ASP A 20 -4.33 -4.72 16.08
N TRP A 21 -3.01 -4.72 16.27
CA TRP A 21 -2.08 -4.15 15.31
C TRP A 21 -1.80 -5.15 14.19
N HIS A 22 -1.74 -4.65 12.97
CA HIS A 22 -1.34 -5.40 11.78
C HIS A 22 -0.23 -4.67 11.05
N GLU A 23 0.72 -5.41 10.48
CA GLU A 23 1.78 -4.84 9.65
C GLU A 23 1.33 -4.81 8.19
N LEU A 24 1.37 -3.62 7.59
CA LEU A 24 1.25 -3.44 6.15
C LEU A 24 2.60 -2.98 5.59
N ARG A 25 3.18 -3.77 4.70
CA ARG A 25 4.40 -3.42 3.96
C ARG A 25 4.09 -3.33 2.49
N ALA A 26 4.44 -2.20 1.87
CA ALA A 26 4.31 -2.01 0.43
C ALA A 26 5.68 -1.74 -0.18
N GLU A 27 6.00 -2.48 -1.24
CA GLU A 27 7.26 -2.40 -1.96
C GLU A 27 6.98 -2.01 -3.41
N PHE A 28 7.64 -0.95 -3.87
CA PHE A 28 7.52 -0.44 -5.23
C PHE A 28 8.92 -0.43 -5.85
N GLN A 29 9.09 -1.15 -6.97
CA GLN A 29 10.33 -1.16 -7.74
C GLN A 29 10.02 -1.20 -9.23
N ARG A 30 10.33 -0.09 -9.93
CA ARG A 30 9.97 0.09 -11.35
C ARG A 30 8.47 -0.12 -11.54
N ASP A 31 8.05 -1.07 -12.37
CA ASP A 31 6.65 -1.41 -12.57
C ASP A 31 6.13 -2.44 -11.57
N HIS A 32 6.98 -3.03 -10.72
CA HIS A 32 6.57 -4.04 -9.76
C HIS A 32 6.03 -3.44 -8.45
N VAL A 33 4.89 -3.97 -8.01
CA VAL A 33 4.23 -3.62 -6.75
C VAL A 33 3.97 -4.90 -5.97
N ALA A 34 4.53 -4.99 -4.76
CA ALA A 34 4.24 -6.06 -3.81
C ALA A 34 3.69 -5.49 -2.51
N VAL A 35 2.69 -6.17 -1.94
CA VAL A 35 2.13 -5.81 -0.62
C VAL A 35 2.08 -7.03 0.27
N CYS A 36 2.62 -6.90 1.48
CA CYS A 36 2.55 -7.90 2.53
C CYS A 36 1.60 -7.46 3.64
N TRP A 37 0.86 -8.43 4.17
CA TRP A 37 0.01 -8.31 5.35
C TRP A 37 0.53 -9.29 6.40
N ASP A 38 0.89 -8.78 7.58
CA ASP A 38 1.47 -9.57 8.68
C ASP A 38 2.60 -10.50 8.19
N GLY A 39 3.56 -9.92 7.47
CA GLY A 39 4.71 -10.62 6.88
C GLY A 39 4.40 -11.50 5.66
N THR A 40 3.12 -11.76 5.34
CA THR A 40 2.75 -12.63 4.21
C THR A 40 2.46 -11.80 2.97
N LYS A 41 3.14 -12.09 1.84
CA LYS A 41 2.85 -11.44 0.55
C LYS A 41 1.42 -11.77 0.10
N ARG A 42 0.62 -10.72 -0.15
CA ARG A 42 -0.79 -10.82 -0.57
C ARG A 42 -1.06 -10.24 -1.94
N ILE A 43 -0.29 -9.22 -2.33
CA ILE A 43 -0.37 -8.60 -3.66
C ILE A 43 0.99 -8.71 -4.34
N ASP A 44 0.96 -9.06 -5.62
CA ASP A 44 2.09 -9.10 -6.54
C ASP A 44 1.56 -8.67 -7.91
N ALA A 45 1.88 -7.45 -8.33
CA ALA A 45 1.29 -6.82 -9.51
C ALA A 45 2.31 -5.99 -10.28
N HIS A 46 2.01 -5.70 -11.54
CA HIS A 46 2.80 -4.79 -12.37
C HIS A 46 1.94 -3.61 -12.86
N ASP A 47 2.43 -2.38 -12.68
CA ASP A 47 1.80 -1.14 -13.15
C ASP A 47 2.84 -0.17 -13.74
N ARG A 48 2.59 0.32 -14.96
CA ARG A 48 3.44 1.28 -15.66
C ARG A 48 2.84 2.69 -15.71
N SER A 49 1.76 2.92 -14.97
CA SER A 49 1.04 4.20 -14.98
C SER A 49 1.86 5.34 -14.36
N PHE A 50 2.79 5.04 -13.46
CA PHE A 50 3.64 6.02 -12.79
C PHE A 50 5.12 5.61 -12.93
N THR A 51 5.90 6.43 -13.62
CA THR A 51 7.32 6.16 -13.90
C THR A 51 8.28 7.10 -13.16
N SER A 52 7.75 8.17 -12.56
CA SER A 52 8.50 9.15 -11.79
C SER A 52 8.41 8.88 -10.29
N ARG A 53 9.40 9.38 -9.54
CA ARG A 53 9.40 9.31 -8.07
C ARG A 53 8.20 10.08 -7.49
N GLY A 54 7.57 9.50 -6.47
CA GLY A 54 6.44 10.08 -5.77
C GLY A 54 6.68 10.28 -4.28
N ARG A 55 5.66 10.78 -3.59
CA ARG A 55 5.63 10.88 -2.12
C ARG A 55 4.87 9.69 -1.53
N VAL A 56 5.17 9.36 -0.28
CA VAL A 56 4.44 8.35 0.51
C VAL A 56 3.48 9.07 1.45
N GLY A 57 2.29 8.50 1.65
CA GLY A 57 1.31 8.98 2.60
C GLY A 57 0.35 7.88 3.02
N VAL A 58 -0.12 7.95 4.26
CA VAL A 58 -1.18 7.10 4.81
C VAL A 58 -2.47 7.92 4.91
N TRP A 59 -3.60 7.27 4.69
CA TRP A 59 -4.90 7.93 4.76
C TRP A 59 -5.97 6.95 5.26
N THR A 60 -7.02 7.47 5.87
CA THR A 60 -8.19 6.73 6.32
C THR A 60 -9.42 7.19 5.57
N LYS A 61 -10.38 6.29 5.34
CA LYS A 61 -11.67 6.70 4.80
C LYS A 61 -12.46 7.41 5.91
N ALA A 62 -12.97 8.59 5.59
CA ALA A 62 -13.68 9.56 6.43
C ALA A 62 -14.15 9.09 7.82
N ASP A 63 -15.07 8.13 7.88
CA ASP A 63 -15.79 7.68 9.07
C ASP A 63 -15.06 6.59 9.87
N SER A 64 -13.81 6.27 9.53
CA SER A 64 -13.03 5.25 10.22
C SER A 64 -12.10 5.84 11.29
N TYR A 65 -12.20 5.31 12.51
CA TYR A 65 -11.17 5.48 13.53
C TYR A 65 -10.06 4.47 13.29
N ARG A 66 -8.87 4.93 12.91
CA ARG A 66 -7.69 4.09 12.70
C ARG A 66 -6.45 4.79 13.26
N LEU A 67 -5.56 3.98 13.82
CA LEU A 67 -4.28 4.42 14.35
C LEU A 67 -3.16 3.93 13.42
N PHE A 68 -2.16 4.79 13.19
CA PHE A 68 -0.92 4.41 12.53
C PHE A 68 0.21 4.53 13.54
N HIS A 69 1.12 3.57 13.53
CA HIS A 69 2.33 3.57 14.33
C HIS A 69 3.50 3.02 13.51
N ASP A 70 4.72 3.41 13.87
CA ASP A 70 5.98 2.95 13.27
C ASP A 70 6.05 3.07 11.73
N LEU A 71 5.58 4.22 11.20
CA LEU A 71 5.66 4.48 9.76
C LEU A 71 7.11 4.74 9.34
N THR A 72 7.66 3.83 8.54
CA THR A 72 8.94 4.01 7.86
C THR A 72 8.75 4.06 6.34
N ALA A 73 9.48 4.95 5.68
CA ALA A 73 9.45 5.12 4.23
C ALA A 73 10.85 5.36 3.70
N ASN A 74 11.46 4.31 3.14
CA ASN A 74 12.81 4.35 2.60
C ASN A 74 12.77 4.22 1.08
N PRO A 75 13.41 5.13 0.32
CA PRO A 75 13.63 4.91 -1.10
C PRO A 75 14.38 3.59 -1.31
N ARG A 76 13.92 2.75 -2.23
CA ARG A 76 14.76 1.65 -2.72
C ARG A 76 15.90 2.26 -3.54
N GLY A 77 17.11 1.78 -3.29
CA GLY A 77 18.30 2.17 -4.06
C GLY A 77 18.10 1.98 -5.56
N ALA A 78 18.95 2.64 -6.35
CA ALA A 78 18.95 2.52 -7.81
C ALA A 78 19.22 1.09 -8.28
#